data_AF-A0A7C7E4W5-F1
#
_entry.id   AF-A0A7C7E4W5-F1
#
_cell.length_a   1.000
_cell.length_b   1.000
_cell.length_c   1.000
_cell.angle_alpha   90.00
_cell.angle_beta   90.00
_cell.angle_gamma   90.00
#
_symmetry.space_group_name_H-M   'P 1'
#
loop_
_entity.id
_entity.type
_entity.pdbx_description
1 polymer ?
#
loop_
_entity_poly.entity_id
_entity_poly.type
_entity_poly.pdbx_seq_one_letter_code
_entity_poly.pdbx_strand_id
1 'polypeptide(L)'
;MNDQAEMLRKIVNMKSDSPREDRQQDGSGKTARVITVTSGKGGVGKTNITINLAIALSRLGLKVAILDADLGLANIDVLLGIVPKYTLLDLIHDEKKIFEILTD
;
A
#
# COMPACT_ATOMS: atom_id res chain seq x y z
N MET A 1 -20.99 -18.12 -6.63
CA MET A 1 -21.15 -16.66 -6.68
C MET A 1 -19.86 -16.10 -6.11
N ASN A 2 -18.99 -15.57 -6.96
CA ASN A 2 -17.65 -15.17 -6.56
C ASN A 2 -17.74 -13.80 -5.88
N ASP A 3 -17.19 -13.69 -4.67
CA ASP A 3 -17.16 -12.44 -3.92
C ASP A 3 -15.92 -11.61 -4.31
N GLN A 4 -15.99 -10.28 -4.15
CA GLN A 4 -14.96 -9.34 -4.57
C GLN A 4 -13.59 -9.57 -3.89
N ALA A 5 -13.53 -10.39 -2.84
CA ALA A 5 -12.32 -10.68 -2.10
C ALA A 5 -11.68 -12.03 -2.47
N GLU A 6 -12.22 -12.78 -3.44
CA GLU A 6 -11.72 -14.11 -3.81
C GLU A 6 -10.24 -14.06 -4.25
N MET A 7 -9.87 -13.06 -5.06
CA MET A 7 -8.50 -12.89 -5.55
C MET A 7 -7.52 -12.57 -4.41
N LEU A 8 -7.96 -11.76 -3.44
CA LEU A 8 -7.17 -11.42 -2.26
C LEU A 8 -6.89 -12.66 -1.40
N ARG A 9 -7.89 -13.54 -1.22
CA ARG A 9 -7.73 -14.80 -0.48
C ARG A 9 -6.75 -15.75 -1.18
N LYS A 10 -6.78 -15.83 -2.50
CA LYS A 10 -5.80 -16.63 -3.28
C LYS A 10 -4.37 -16.13 -3.07
N ILE A 11 -4.17 -14.82 -3.08
CA ILE A 11 -2.84 -14.20 -2.85
C ILE A 11 -2.34 -14.46 -1.42
N VAL A 12 -3.21 -14.40 -0.42
CA VAL A 12 -2.85 -14.71 0.98
C VAL A 12 -2.44 -16.18 1.12
N ASN A 13 -3.15 -17.09 0.48
CA ASN A 13 -2.87 -18.52 0.55
C ASN A 13 -1.62 -18.93 -0.25
N MET A 14 -1.27 -18.23 -1.34
CA MET A 14 -0.05 -18.49 -2.11
C MET A 14 1.25 -18.25 -1.32
N LYS A 15 1.23 -17.41 -0.27
CA LYS A 15 2.38 -17.20 0.62
C LYS A 15 2.60 -18.32 1.64
N SER A 16 1.63 -19.24 1.78
CA SER A 16 1.68 -20.33 2.75
C SER A 16 2.52 -21.53 2.29
N ASP A 17 2.69 -21.71 0.97
CA ASP A 17 3.24 -22.92 0.36
C ASP A 17 4.67 -22.78 -0.20
N SER A 18 5.36 -21.67 0.06
CA SER A 18 6.79 -21.55 -0.26
C SER A 18 7.64 -22.26 0.80
N PRO A 19 8.55 -23.19 0.45
CA PRO A 19 9.54 -23.70 1.38
C PRO A 19 10.31 -22.51 1.96
N ARG A 20 10.39 -22.44 3.30
CA ARG A 20 11.16 -21.41 3.99
C ARG A 20 12.63 -21.65 3.68
N GLU A 21 13.14 -21.04 2.61
CA GLU A 21 14.58 -20.89 2.45
C GLU A 21 15.11 -20.12 3.66
N ASP A 22 16.12 -20.70 4.33
CA ASP A 22 16.81 -20.18 5.49
C ASP A 22 17.38 -18.78 5.24
N ARG A 23 16.53 -17.75 5.38
CA ARG A 23 17.01 -16.40 5.66
C ARG A 23 17.53 -16.42 7.09
N GLN A 24 18.85 -16.53 7.22
CA GLN A 24 19.57 -16.22 8.45
C GLN A 24 18.99 -14.94 9.05
N GLN A 25 18.28 -15.08 10.16
CA GLN A 25 17.67 -13.99 10.90
C GLN A 25 18.79 -13.22 11.60
N ASP A 26 19.33 -12.21 10.93
CA ASP A 26 20.06 -11.15 11.63
C ASP A 26 19.09 -10.40 12.55
N GLY A 27 19.41 -10.39 13.83
CA GLY A 27 18.52 -10.13 14.96
C GLY A 27 18.13 -8.66 15.21
N SER A 28 17.82 -7.89 14.16
CA SER A 28 17.04 -6.65 14.31
C SER A 28 16.35 -6.28 12.99
N GLY A 29 15.46 -7.15 12.50
CA GLY A 29 14.63 -6.85 11.34
C GLY A 29 13.84 -5.55 11.60
N LYS A 30 14.25 -4.45 10.98
CA LYS A 30 13.55 -3.16 11.06
C LYS A 30 12.12 -3.36 10.55
N THR A 31 11.17 -3.44 11.47
CA THR A 31 9.75 -3.50 11.14
C THR A 31 9.23 -2.09 10.87
N ALA A 32 8.57 -1.90 9.74
CA ALA A 32 7.89 -0.65 9.46
C ALA A 32 6.68 -0.51 10.39
N ARG A 33 6.47 0.68 10.96
CA ARG A 33 5.21 1.00 11.64
C ARG A 33 4.12 1.19 10.59
N VAL A 34 3.03 0.44 10.71
CA VAL A 34 1.86 0.54 9.82
C VAL A 34 0.76 1.33 10.52
N ILE A 35 0.24 2.37 9.85
CA ILE A 35 -0.85 3.21 10.34
C ILE A 35 -1.97 3.17 9.30
N THR A 36 -3.15 2.72 9.70
CA THR A 36 -4.33 2.67 8.83
C THR A 36 -5.26 3.84 9.14
N VAL A 37 -5.56 4.66 8.13
CA VAL A 37 -6.53 5.76 8.23
C VAL A 37 -7.83 5.32 7.55
N THR A 38 -8.93 5.26 8.30
CA THR A 38 -10.23 4.77 7.81
C THR A 38 -11.42 5.59 8.34
N SER A 39 -12.60 5.42 7.75
CA SER A 39 -13.87 6.05 8.14
C SER A 39 -15.04 5.36 7.47
N GLY A 40 -16.18 5.27 8.17
CA GLY A 40 -17.44 4.76 7.61
C GLY A 40 -18.18 5.72 6.68
N LYS A 41 -17.71 6.97 6.50
CA LYS A 41 -18.36 7.98 5.65
C LYS A 41 -17.39 8.59 4.63
N GLY A 42 -17.91 8.93 3.45
CA GLY A 42 -17.21 9.73 2.44
C GLY A 42 -17.05 11.20 2.87
N GLY A 43 -16.02 11.88 2.36
CA GLY A 43 -15.85 13.32 2.56
C GLY A 43 -15.35 13.79 3.93
N VAL A 44 -14.99 12.88 4.85
CA VAL A 44 -14.49 13.27 6.20
C VAL A 44 -13.03 13.74 6.23
N GLY A 45 -12.35 13.78 5.09
CA GLY A 45 -10.96 14.24 5.00
C GLY A 45 -9.88 13.19 5.25
N LYS A 46 -10.19 11.88 5.17
CA LYS A 46 -9.20 10.78 5.34
C LYS A 46 -7.91 11.02 4.55
N THR A 47 -8.04 11.24 3.25
CA THR A 47 -6.91 11.42 2.33
C THR A 47 -6.06 12.64 2.69
N ASN A 48 -6.71 13.74 3.08
CA ASN A 48 -6.02 14.95 3.55
C ASN A 48 -5.19 14.67 4.81
N ILE A 49 -5.75 13.96 5.78
CA ILE A 49 -5.02 13.56 6.99
C ILE A 49 -3.86 12.62 6.65
N THR A 50 -4.07 11.62 5.80
CA THR A 50 -3.02 10.67 5.38
C THR A 50 -1.82 11.39 4.76
N ILE A 51 -2.08 12.29 3.79
CA ILE A 51 -1.03 13.04 3.09
C ILE A 51 -0.27 13.95 4.06
N ASN A 52 -0.98 14.74 4.86
CA ASN A 52 -0.33 15.68 5.77
C ASN A 52 0.43 14.97 6.90
N LEU A 53 -0.06 13.84 7.40
CA LEU A 53 0.66 13.00 8.35
C LEU A 53 1.95 12.46 7.73
N ALA A 54 1.90 11.98 6.49
CA ALA A 54 3.08 11.49 5.79
C ALA A 54 4.12 12.60 5.57
N ILE A 55 3.70 13.80 5.17
CA ILE A 55 4.57 14.98 5.03
C ILE A 55 5.20 15.33 6.38
N ALA A 56 4.42 15.38 7.47
CA ALA A 56 4.94 15.69 8.78
C ALA A 56 5.98 14.66 9.26
N LEU A 57 5.71 13.37 9.09
CA LEU A 57 6.65 12.30 9.44
C LEU A 57 7.92 12.34 8.57
N SER A 58 7.78 12.63 7.28
CA SER A 58 8.91 12.82 6.36
C SER A 58 9.79 14.00 6.77
N ARG A 59 9.20 15.14 7.17
CA ARG A 59 9.91 16.31 7.71
C ARG A 59 10.68 16.01 9.01
N LEU A 60 10.31 14.97 9.74
CA LEU A 60 11.04 14.47 10.91
C LEU A 60 12.18 13.51 10.54
N GLY A 61 12.47 13.32 9.24
CA GLY A 61 13.53 12.45 8.74
C GLY A 61 13.16 10.96 8.66
N LEU A 62 11.87 10.61 8.81
CA LEU A 62 11.41 9.23 8.71
C LEU A 62 11.20 8.83 7.24
N LYS A 63 11.51 7.58 6.92
CA LYS A 63 11.12 6.97 5.64
C LYS A 63 9.65 6.62 5.69
N VAL A 64 8.84 7.26 4.85
CA VAL A 64 7.39 7.11 4.83
C VAL A 64 6.97 6.69 3.42
N ALA A 65 6.06 5.74 3.34
CA ALA A 65 5.35 5.38 2.12
C ALA A 65 3.85 5.45 2.40
N ILE A 66 3.08 5.90 1.42
CA ILE A 66 1.62 5.85 1.47
C ILE A 66 1.14 4.76 0.51
N LEU A 67 0.21 3.94 0.97
CA LEU A 67 -0.52 2.99 0.14
C LEU A 67 -1.97 3.47 0.04
N ASP A 68 -2.39 3.92 -1.14
CA ASP A 68 -3.80 4.20 -1.40
C ASP A 68 -4.53 2.87 -1.62
N ALA A 69 -5.42 2.52 -0.69
CA ALA A 69 -6.23 1.30 -0.76
C ALA A 69 -7.63 1.57 -1.34
N ASP A 70 -7.93 2.80 -1.74
CA ASP A 70 -9.19 3.16 -2.39
C ASP A 70 -9.08 2.96 -3.92
N LEU A 71 -9.25 1.71 -4.37
CA LEU A 71 -9.13 1.32 -5.78
C LEU A 71 -10.24 1.89 -6.69
N GLY A 72 -11.34 2.41 -6.12
CA GLY A 72 -12.48 2.90 -6.90
C GLY A 72 -12.42 4.40 -7.20
N LEU A 73 -11.84 5.18 -6.28
CA LEU A 73 -11.71 6.64 -6.37
C LEU A 73 -10.39 7.06 -5.73
N ALA A 74 -9.27 6.56 -6.25
CA ALA A 74 -7.94 6.97 -5.81
C ALA A 74 -7.85 8.50 -5.86
N ASN A 75 -7.47 9.11 -4.73
CA ASN A 75 -7.50 10.56 -4.57
C ASN A 75 -6.12 11.14 -4.23
N ILE A 76 -5.15 10.28 -3.86
CA ILE A 76 -3.83 10.73 -3.40
C ILE A 76 -3.02 11.32 -4.55
N ASP A 77 -2.99 10.64 -5.68
CA ASP A 77 -2.35 11.09 -6.92
C ASP A 77 -2.88 12.46 -7.36
N VAL A 78 -4.20 12.63 -7.38
CA VAL A 78 -4.85 13.92 -7.71
C VAL A 78 -4.46 15.02 -6.74
N LEU A 79 -4.52 14.77 -5.44
CA LEU A 79 -4.19 15.76 -4.40
C LEU A 79 -2.70 16.13 -4.38
N LEU A 80 -1.82 15.20 -4.77
CA LEU A 80 -0.38 15.45 -4.90
C LEU A 80 0.02 15.99 -6.28
N GLY A 81 -0.89 16.02 -7.25
CA GLY A 81 -0.61 16.44 -8.63
C GLY A 81 0.31 15.47 -9.37
N ILE A 82 0.27 14.18 -9.02
CA ILE A 82 1.11 13.13 -9.57
C ILE A 82 0.29 12.33 -10.57
N VAL A 83 0.91 11.94 -11.69
CA VAL A 83 0.31 11.00 -12.66
C VAL A 83 1.12 9.70 -12.59
N PRO A 84 0.65 8.68 -11.84
CA PRO A 84 1.39 7.43 -11.71
C PRO A 84 1.43 6.69 -13.07
N LYS A 85 2.59 6.12 -13.41
CA LYS A 85 2.77 5.33 -14.63
C LYS A 85 2.07 3.97 -14.54
N TYR A 86 2.03 3.41 -13.34
CA TYR A 86 1.40 2.14 -12.99
C TYR A 86 0.69 2.29 -11.65
N THR A 87 -0.35 1.51 -11.44
CA THR A 87 -1.23 1.55 -10.28
C THR A 87 -1.20 0.24 -9.51
N LEU A 88 -1.90 0.20 -8.37
CA LEU A 88 -2.07 -1.04 -7.62
C LEU A 88 -2.83 -2.11 -8.42
N LEU A 89 -3.63 -1.72 -9.41
CA LEU A 89 -4.35 -2.67 -10.27
C LEU A 89 -3.40 -3.47 -11.18
N ASP A 90 -2.37 -2.81 -11.73
CA ASP A 90 -1.35 -3.44 -12.56
C ASP A 90 -0.55 -4.50 -11.77
N LEU A 91 -0.36 -4.27 -10.45
CA LEU A 91 0.21 -5.26 -9.55
C LEU A 91 -0.75 -6.44 -9.33
N ILE A 92 -2.04 -6.17 -9.09
CA ILE A 92 -3.04 -7.21 -8.83
C ILE A 92 -3.21 -8.14 -10.04
N HIS A 93 -3.14 -7.60 -11.25
CA HIS A 93 -3.20 -8.37 -12.49
C HIS A 93 -1.87 -9.08 -12.85
N ASP A 94 -0.87 -9.02 -11.98
CA ASP A 94 0.45 -9.66 -12.15
C ASP A 94 1.25 -9.11 -13.37
N GLU A 95 0.94 -7.88 -13.79
CA GLU A 95 1.63 -7.19 -14.89
C GLU A 95 2.88 -6.43 -14.41
N LYS A 96 2.90 -6.07 -13.12
CA LYS A 96 3.96 -5.27 -12.48
C LYS A 96 4.30 -5.79 -11.09
N LYS A 97 5.56 -5.65 -10.67
CA LYS A 97 5.99 -5.89 -9.28
C LYS A 97 5.69 -4.69 -8.40
N ILE A 98 5.58 -4.92 -7.08
CA ILE A 98 5.25 -3.88 -6.09
C ILE A 98 6.18 -2.66 -6.14
N PHE A 99 7.46 -2.85 -6.47
CA PHE A 99 8.42 -1.75 -6.57
C PHE A 99 8.34 -0.99 -7.89
N GLU A 100 7.71 -1.56 -8.93
CA GLU A 100 7.51 -0.88 -10.21
C GLU A 100 6.32 0.08 -10.18
N ILE A 101 5.42 -0.08 -9.20
CA ILE A 101 4.25 0.79 -9.03
C ILE A 101 4.50 1.93 -8.00
N LEU A 102 5.70 1.97 -7.41
CA LEU A 102 6.10 3.06 -6.52
C LEU A 102 6.34 4.34 -7.34
N THR A 103 5.85 5.45 -6.81
CA THR A 103 6.02 6.78 -7.41
C THR A 103 6.73 7.68 -6.39
N ASP A 104 7.66 8.52 -6.89
CA ASP A 104 8.47 9.46 -6.10
C ASP A 104 7.72 10.76 -5.78
#